data_AF-A0A9R1NHH4-F1
#
_entry.id   AF-A0A9R1NHH4-F1
#
_cell.length_a   1.000
_cell.length_b   1.000
_cell.length_c   1.000
_cell.angle_alpha   90.00
_cell.angle_beta   90.00
_cell.angle_gamma   90.00
#
_symmetry.space_group_name_H-M   'P 1'
#
loop_
_entity.id
_entity.type
_entity.pdbx_description
1 polymer ?
#
loop_
_entity_poly.entity_id
_entity_poly.type
_entity_poly.pdbx_seq_one_letter_code
_entity_poly.pdbx_strand_id
1 'polypeptide(L)'
;MGGGSGGRGKGMPRAMAPVEEVDVAAVRYRPAELQAPHLTGFPLRAFVWLLESPLLGPIVTSVLKKQNNMTQMLQHTVIPERPMFYPEYPPQEPEHGVVALGDDRDPVDRVEEALSCLPPYDPSGRFTSADEKNPFLYWKIRDFAYAYRSGITTPSAVAELVIAGVEEWNNKKPPMPMLIHFNANDLRKQADASTKRFEQGSPISVLDGIFFAVKDDIDCLPYPSKSATTFFDEIRPVEKDAVSVSRLRKCGVIFIGKANMHELGLGVTGNNPNYGQ
;
A
#
# COMPACT_ATOMS: atom_id res chain seq x y z
N MET A 1 6.54 33.10 -42.10
CA MET A 1 7.59 33.81 -42.87
C MET A 1 8.58 34.42 -41.89
N GLY A 2 9.88 34.33 -42.19
CA GLY A 2 10.92 35.19 -41.60
C GLY A 2 11.73 34.56 -40.47
N GLY A 3 12.98 34.22 -40.77
CA GLY A 3 13.91 33.51 -39.88
C GLY A 3 14.55 34.36 -38.79
N GLY A 4 15.34 33.67 -37.96
CA GLY A 4 16.16 34.27 -36.91
C GLY A 4 17.11 33.23 -36.31
N SER A 5 18.14 32.85 -37.08
CA SER A 5 19.30 32.12 -36.57
C SER A 5 20.10 33.03 -35.62
N GLY A 6 20.15 32.68 -34.34
CA GLY A 6 20.87 33.46 -33.32
C GLY A 6 21.68 32.56 -32.40
N GLY A 7 23.00 32.57 -32.60
CA GLY A 7 24.08 32.46 -31.60
C GLY A 7 23.99 31.40 -30.48
N ARG A 8 24.97 30.48 -30.49
CA ARG A 8 25.39 29.71 -29.30
C ARG A 8 26.00 30.66 -28.26
N GLY A 9 25.16 31.37 -27.50
CA GLY A 9 25.54 32.05 -26.27
C GLY A 9 25.42 31.07 -25.09
N LYS A 10 26.36 31.13 -24.14
CA LYS A 10 26.25 30.43 -22.84
C LYS A 10 24.87 30.74 -22.25
N GLY A 11 24.00 29.74 -22.22
CA GLY A 11 22.55 29.92 -22.09
C GLY A 11 22.16 30.52 -20.75
N MET A 12 21.45 31.65 -20.78
CA MET A 12 20.73 32.16 -19.61
C MET A 12 19.76 31.09 -19.10
N PRO A 13 19.58 30.95 -17.77
CA PRO A 13 18.61 30.01 -17.23
C PRO A 13 17.22 30.33 -17.76
N ARG A 14 16.46 29.30 -18.12
CA ARG A 14 15.09 29.44 -18.62
C ARG A 14 14.21 29.84 -17.43
N ALA A 15 13.57 31.00 -17.47
CA ALA A 15 12.60 31.37 -16.43
C ALA A 15 11.22 30.78 -16.78
N MET A 16 10.55 30.19 -15.79
CA MET A 16 9.12 29.90 -15.85
C MET A 16 8.33 31.16 -15.50
N ALA A 17 7.13 31.30 -16.09
CA ALA A 17 6.15 32.28 -15.62
C ALA A 17 5.54 31.78 -14.30
N PRO A 18 5.15 32.69 -13.38
CA PRO A 18 4.37 32.33 -12.21
C PRO A 18 3.11 31.56 -12.58
N VAL A 19 2.72 30.59 -11.77
CA VAL A 19 1.55 29.73 -12.02
C VAL A 19 0.27 30.54 -12.21
N GLU A 20 0.11 31.67 -11.50
CA GLU A 20 -1.05 32.56 -11.59
C GLU A 20 -1.17 33.27 -12.94
N GLU A 21 -0.07 33.37 -13.70
CA GLU A 21 0.01 34.04 -15.00
C GLU A 21 -0.11 33.06 -16.17
N VAL A 22 -0.21 31.75 -15.92
CA VAL A 22 -0.28 30.73 -16.96
C VAL A 22 -1.68 30.71 -17.61
N ASP A 23 -1.73 30.95 -18.92
CA ASP A 23 -2.93 30.69 -19.72
C ASP A 23 -3.15 29.19 -19.91
N VAL A 24 -4.07 28.63 -19.10
CA VAL A 24 -4.43 27.21 -19.11
C VAL A 24 -4.93 26.75 -20.49
N ALA A 25 -5.61 27.60 -21.26
CA ALA A 25 -6.13 27.24 -22.58
C ALA A 25 -5.01 27.04 -23.62
N ALA A 26 -3.85 27.66 -23.39
CA ALA A 26 -2.67 27.53 -24.25
C ALA A 26 -1.77 26.34 -23.85
N VAL A 27 -2.00 25.69 -22.70
CA VAL A 27 -1.18 24.58 -22.24
C VAL A 27 -1.39 23.36 -23.12
N ARG A 28 -0.29 22.87 -23.71
CA ARG A 28 -0.29 21.63 -24.50
C ARG A 28 0.22 20.49 -23.66
N TYR A 29 -0.46 19.36 -23.73
CA TYR A 29 0.03 18.11 -23.17
C TYR A 29 1.39 17.76 -23.78
N ARG A 30 2.37 17.51 -22.92
CA ARG A 30 3.68 16.98 -23.30
C ARG A 30 3.79 15.57 -22.73
N PRO A 31 3.91 14.51 -23.56
CA PRO A 31 4.14 13.19 -23.03
C PRO A 31 5.48 13.17 -22.27
N ALA A 32 5.49 12.49 -21.12
CA ALA A 32 6.72 12.24 -20.39
C ALA A 32 7.46 11.11 -21.10
N GLU A 33 8.59 11.42 -21.73
CA GLU A 33 9.52 10.43 -22.26
C GLU A 33 10.62 10.18 -21.22
N LEU A 34 10.54 9.02 -20.56
CA LEU A 34 11.60 8.54 -19.68
C LEU A 34 12.45 7.51 -20.44
N GLN A 35 13.74 7.78 -20.54
CA GLN A 35 14.72 6.89 -21.16
C GLN A 35 15.59 6.27 -20.08
N ALA A 36 15.57 4.94 -20.00
CA ALA A 36 16.40 4.15 -19.11
C ALA A 36 16.71 2.79 -19.75
N PRO A 37 17.88 2.20 -19.46
CA PRO A 37 18.19 0.86 -19.92
C PRO A 37 17.31 -0.17 -19.19
N HIS A 38 16.80 -1.17 -19.92
CA HIS A 38 16.16 -2.34 -19.32
C HIS A 38 17.20 -3.46 -19.21
N LEU A 39 17.61 -3.77 -17.97
CA LEU A 39 18.65 -4.76 -17.68
C LEU A 39 18.13 -5.77 -16.66
N THR A 40 18.50 -7.04 -16.83
CA THR A 40 18.18 -8.13 -15.91
C THR A 40 19.42 -8.99 -15.67
N GLY A 41 19.42 -9.82 -14.62
CA GLY A 41 20.49 -10.78 -14.35
C GLY A 41 21.88 -10.16 -14.19
N PHE A 42 22.88 -10.74 -14.85
CA PHE A 42 24.27 -10.26 -14.76
C PHE A 42 24.48 -8.83 -15.33
N PRO A 43 23.93 -8.46 -16.50
CA PRO A 43 23.97 -7.07 -16.97
C PRO A 43 23.48 -6.04 -15.95
N LEU A 44 22.40 -6.35 -15.22
CA LEU A 44 21.91 -5.48 -14.15
C LEU A 44 22.93 -5.34 -13.02
N ARG A 45 23.53 -6.45 -12.56
CA ARG A 45 24.57 -6.41 -11.50
C ARG A 45 25.78 -5.59 -11.91
N ALA A 46 26.27 -5.80 -13.14
CA ALA A 46 27.40 -5.04 -13.66
C ALA A 46 27.10 -3.54 -13.76
N PHE A 47 25.86 -3.18 -14.14
CA PHE A 47 25.42 -1.79 -14.17
C PHE A 47 25.34 -1.16 -12.78
N VAL A 48 24.88 -1.90 -11.76
CA VAL A 48 24.88 -1.42 -10.37
C VAL A 48 26.31 -1.17 -9.87
N TRP A 49 27.24 -2.10 -10.10
CA TRP A 49 28.66 -1.87 -9.73
C TRP A 49 29.26 -0.64 -10.41
N LEU A 50 28.87 -0.36 -11.65
CA LEU A 50 29.27 0.84 -12.36
C LEU A 50 28.68 2.11 -11.72
N LEU A 51 27.40 2.08 -11.32
CA LEU A 51 26.74 3.19 -10.62
C LEU A 51 27.35 3.46 -9.24
N GLU A 52 27.80 2.43 -8.54
CA GLU A 52 28.43 2.54 -7.21
C GLU A 52 29.91 2.91 -7.28
N SER A 53 30.53 2.88 -8.47
CA SER A 53 31.92 3.29 -8.67
C SER A 53 32.11 4.77 -8.35
N PRO A 54 33.08 5.17 -7.51
CA PRO A 54 33.32 6.56 -7.16
C PRO A 54 33.62 7.49 -8.35
N LEU A 55 34.25 6.96 -9.40
CA LEU A 55 34.64 7.74 -10.58
C LEU A 55 33.59 7.68 -11.70
N LEU A 56 33.03 6.49 -11.96
CA LEU A 56 32.13 6.28 -13.10
C LEU A 56 30.65 6.51 -12.74
N GLY A 57 30.25 6.25 -11.50
CA GLY A 57 28.89 6.44 -11.01
C GLY A 57 28.36 7.87 -11.19
N PRO A 58 29.10 8.92 -10.78
CA PRO A 58 28.70 10.31 -11.02
C PRO A 58 28.52 10.65 -12.50
N ILE A 59 29.32 10.05 -13.39
CA ILE A 59 29.23 10.27 -14.84
C ILE A 59 27.95 9.63 -15.38
N VAL A 60 27.72 8.36 -15.06
CA VAL A 60 26.52 7.63 -15.52
C VAL A 60 25.24 8.29 -15.02
N THR A 61 25.17 8.63 -13.73
CA THR A 61 24.00 9.32 -13.15
C THR A 61 23.76 10.70 -13.76
N SER A 62 24.82 11.46 -14.07
CA SER A 62 24.71 12.75 -14.77
C SER A 62 24.13 12.60 -16.17
N VAL A 63 24.57 11.58 -16.93
CA VAL A 63 24.02 11.27 -18.26
C VAL A 63 22.54 10.93 -18.17
N LEU A 64 22.13 10.04 -17.25
CA LEU A 64 20.72 9.66 -17.08
C LEU A 64 19.85 10.86 -16.67
N LYS A 65 20.31 11.70 -15.73
CA LYS A 65 19.60 12.92 -15.32
C LYS A 65 19.44 13.90 -16.48
N LYS A 66 20.47 14.06 -17.30
CA LYS A 66 20.45 14.97 -18.46
C LYS A 66 19.52 14.46 -19.57
N GLN A 67 19.57 13.16 -19.88
CA GLN A 67 18.69 12.54 -20.89
C GLN A 67 17.21 12.67 -20.50
N ASN A 68 16.90 12.59 -19.22
CA ASN A 68 15.55 12.68 -18.68
C ASN A 68 15.14 14.10 -18.24
N ASN A 69 15.81 15.14 -18.77
CA ASN A 69 15.50 16.56 -18.54
C ASN A 69 15.55 17.01 -17.05
N MET A 70 16.04 16.19 -16.13
CA MET A 70 16.11 16.52 -14.69
C MET A 70 17.11 17.64 -14.43
N THR A 71 18.28 17.60 -15.07
CA THR A 71 19.32 18.64 -14.91
C THR A 71 18.81 20.00 -15.37
N GLN A 72 18.13 20.03 -16.52
CA GLN A 72 17.54 21.26 -17.04
C GLN A 72 16.48 21.82 -16.08
N MET A 73 15.59 20.97 -15.58
CA MET A 73 14.52 21.39 -14.68
C MET A 73 15.06 21.86 -13.32
N LEU A 74 15.94 21.07 -12.69
CA LEU A 74 16.36 21.30 -11.30
C LEU A 74 17.53 22.27 -11.15
N GLN A 75 18.34 22.52 -12.19
CA GLN A 75 19.56 23.33 -12.10
C GLN A 75 19.61 24.51 -13.07
N HIS A 76 18.82 24.50 -14.15
CA HIS A 76 18.89 25.51 -15.22
C HIS A 76 17.55 26.19 -15.52
N THR A 77 16.57 26.01 -14.65
CA THR A 77 15.26 26.62 -14.75
C THR A 77 14.98 27.43 -13.49
N VAL A 78 14.61 28.70 -13.64
CA VAL A 78 14.15 29.54 -12.52
C VAL A 78 12.67 29.25 -12.30
N ILE A 79 12.36 28.76 -11.11
CA ILE A 79 10.99 28.50 -10.64
C ILE A 79 10.63 29.65 -9.68
N PRO A 80 9.66 30.51 -10.01
CA PRO A 80 9.33 31.68 -9.19
C PRO A 80 8.55 31.33 -7.91
N GLU A 81 7.92 30.16 -7.85
CA GLU A 81 7.17 29.71 -6.69
C GLU A 81 8.08 29.41 -5.49
N ARG A 82 7.53 29.64 -4.29
CA ARG A 82 8.16 29.21 -3.05
C ARG A 82 8.02 27.70 -2.87
N PRO A 83 8.98 27.03 -2.21
CA PRO A 83 8.88 25.60 -1.97
C PRO A 83 7.72 25.28 -1.02
N MET A 84 6.89 24.32 -1.42
CA MET A 84 5.88 23.67 -0.58
C MET A 84 6.40 22.28 -0.20
N PHE A 85 6.78 22.09 1.07
CA PHE A 85 7.40 20.84 1.54
C PHE A 85 6.38 19.75 1.90
N TYR A 86 5.17 20.17 2.28
CA TYR A 86 4.04 19.31 2.58
C TYR A 86 2.81 19.86 1.87
N PRO A 87 1.82 19.02 1.49
CA PRO A 87 0.57 19.53 0.96
C PRO A 87 -0.10 20.50 1.93
N GLU A 88 -0.32 21.74 1.49
CA GLU A 88 -1.05 22.77 2.23
C GLU A 88 -2.43 22.95 1.60
N TYR A 89 -3.47 22.59 2.36
CA TYR A 89 -4.85 22.64 1.89
C TYR A 89 -5.55 23.88 2.46
N PRO A 90 -6.11 24.77 1.63
CA PRO A 90 -6.98 25.84 2.12
C PRO A 90 -8.29 25.26 2.69
N PRO A 91 -9.07 26.02 3.47
CA PRO A 91 -10.40 25.60 3.90
C PRO A 91 -11.24 25.11 2.71
N GLN A 92 -11.88 23.95 2.87
CA GLN A 92 -12.72 23.34 1.84
C GLN A 92 -14.20 23.55 2.23
N GLU A 93 -15.06 23.69 1.22
CA GLU A 93 -16.50 23.68 1.43
C GLU A 93 -16.95 22.29 1.94
N PRO A 94 -17.91 22.22 2.88
CA PRO A 94 -18.43 20.96 3.37
C PRO A 94 -19.00 20.09 2.25
N GLU A 95 -18.67 18.80 2.27
CA GLU A 95 -19.23 17.82 1.34
C GLU A 95 -20.73 17.62 1.61
N HIS A 96 -21.51 17.44 0.54
CA HIS A 96 -22.96 17.25 0.64
C HIS A 96 -23.32 15.76 0.75
N GLY A 97 -24.35 15.43 1.53
CA GLY A 97 -24.84 14.05 1.65
C GLY A 97 -23.92 13.12 2.44
N VAL A 98 -23.03 13.68 3.28
CA VAL A 98 -22.11 12.92 4.13
C VAL A 98 -22.57 12.93 5.59
N VAL A 99 -22.15 11.91 6.33
CA VAL A 99 -22.29 11.87 7.79
C VAL A 99 -20.93 12.25 8.39
N ALA A 100 -20.85 13.42 9.03
CA ALA A 100 -19.64 13.89 9.67
C ALA A 100 -19.38 13.14 10.98
N LEU A 101 -18.20 12.53 11.11
CA LEU A 101 -17.76 11.84 12.33
C LEU A 101 -16.64 12.65 13.00
N GLY A 102 -16.60 12.63 14.33
CA GLY A 102 -15.51 13.27 15.08
C GLY A 102 -14.18 12.54 14.91
N ASP A 103 -13.08 13.29 14.81
CA ASP A 103 -11.74 12.74 14.55
C ASP A 103 -11.16 11.94 15.74
N ASP A 104 -11.63 12.21 16.95
CA ASP A 104 -11.16 11.63 18.22
C ASP A 104 -12.00 10.43 18.70
N ARG A 105 -13.04 10.05 17.95
CA ARG A 105 -13.92 8.92 18.27
C ARG A 105 -13.14 7.60 18.35
N ASP A 106 -13.55 6.71 19.25
CA ASP A 106 -12.96 5.38 19.33
C ASP A 106 -13.23 4.60 18.03
N PRO A 107 -12.25 3.84 17.51
CA PRO A 107 -12.43 3.06 16.27
C PRO A 107 -13.64 2.14 16.28
N VAL A 108 -14.03 1.59 17.42
CA VAL A 108 -15.20 0.71 17.52
C VAL A 108 -16.49 1.48 17.23
N ASP A 109 -16.65 2.68 17.80
CA ASP A 109 -17.80 3.54 17.56
C ASP A 109 -17.88 3.98 16.11
N ARG A 110 -16.73 4.34 15.50
CA ARG A 110 -16.67 4.72 14.09
C ARG A 110 -17.07 3.59 13.14
N VAL A 111 -16.74 2.35 13.51
CA VAL A 111 -17.15 1.16 12.74
C VAL A 111 -18.66 0.99 12.80
N GLU A 112 -19.28 1.17 13.97
CA GLU A 112 -20.74 1.10 14.12
C GLU A 112 -21.45 2.21 13.34
N GLU A 113 -20.95 3.44 13.42
CA GLU A 113 -21.48 4.57 12.64
C GLU A 113 -21.35 4.31 11.13
N ALA A 114 -20.22 3.74 10.69
CA ALA A 114 -20.03 3.37 9.29
C ALA A 114 -21.03 2.30 8.81
N LEU A 115 -21.47 1.38 9.68
CA LEU A 115 -22.53 0.41 9.34
C LEU A 115 -23.86 1.09 9.06
N SER A 116 -24.19 2.16 9.79
CA SER A 116 -25.43 2.92 9.58
C SER A 116 -25.48 3.62 8.21
N CYS A 117 -24.32 3.87 7.61
CA CYS A 117 -24.17 4.44 6.27
C CYS A 117 -24.28 3.40 5.15
N LEU A 118 -24.27 2.09 5.47
CA LEU A 118 -24.35 1.02 4.47
C LEU A 118 -25.81 0.66 4.16
N PRO A 119 -26.11 0.18 2.93
CA PRO A 119 -27.42 -0.37 2.63
C PRO A 119 -27.71 -1.60 3.50
N PRO A 120 -28.98 -1.95 3.74
CA PRO A 120 -29.35 -3.16 4.47
C PRO A 120 -28.59 -4.40 4.00
N TYR A 121 -28.23 -5.27 4.93
CA TYR A 121 -27.55 -6.52 4.60
C TYR A 121 -28.55 -7.61 4.24
N ASP A 122 -28.30 -8.32 3.13
CA ASP A 122 -29.12 -9.43 2.66
C ASP A 122 -28.27 -10.72 2.60
N PRO A 123 -28.54 -11.72 3.47
CA PRO A 123 -27.80 -12.98 3.46
C PRO A 123 -28.26 -13.95 2.36
N SER A 124 -29.40 -13.71 1.70
CA SER A 124 -30.07 -14.69 0.84
C SER A 124 -29.26 -15.05 -0.41
N GLY A 125 -28.64 -14.06 -1.04
CA GLY A 125 -27.79 -14.25 -2.21
C GLY A 125 -26.48 -15.00 -1.93
N ARG A 126 -26.13 -15.23 -0.66
CA ARG A 126 -24.85 -15.81 -0.23
C ARG A 126 -24.96 -17.19 0.40
N PHE A 127 -25.93 -17.37 1.29
CA PHE A 127 -26.01 -18.56 2.14
C PHE A 127 -27.21 -19.44 1.82
N THR A 128 -28.21 -18.96 1.07
CA THR A 128 -29.47 -19.71 0.84
C THR A 128 -29.70 -20.08 -0.63
N SER A 129 -28.94 -19.50 -1.56
CA SER A 129 -29.12 -19.73 -3.00
C SER A 129 -28.31 -20.94 -3.48
N ALA A 130 -28.98 -22.07 -3.72
CA ALA A 130 -28.44 -23.23 -4.44
C ALA A 130 -28.39 -23.04 -5.97
N ASP A 131 -28.67 -21.83 -6.47
CA ASP A 131 -28.77 -21.55 -7.90
C ASP A 131 -27.37 -21.43 -8.52
N GLU A 132 -26.99 -22.41 -9.34
CA GLU A 132 -25.69 -22.50 -10.06
C GLU A 132 -25.45 -21.32 -11.02
N LYS A 133 -26.45 -20.44 -11.23
CA LYS A 133 -26.39 -19.28 -12.12
C LYS A 133 -25.90 -18.00 -11.46
N ASN A 134 -25.60 -17.99 -10.17
CA ASN A 134 -25.09 -16.78 -9.53
C ASN A 134 -23.67 -16.45 -10.01
N PRO A 135 -23.39 -15.18 -10.36
CA PRO A 135 -22.05 -14.77 -10.73
C PRO A 135 -21.09 -14.90 -9.55
N PHE A 136 -19.82 -15.18 -9.84
CA PHE A 136 -18.77 -15.15 -8.83
C PHE A 136 -18.67 -13.75 -8.20
N LEU A 137 -18.68 -13.71 -6.88
CA LEU A 137 -18.56 -12.49 -6.09
C LEU A 137 -17.72 -12.77 -4.85
N TYR A 138 -16.68 -11.96 -4.61
CA TYR A 138 -15.90 -12.05 -3.38
C TYR A 138 -16.77 -11.89 -2.13
N TRP A 139 -16.37 -12.59 -1.07
CA TRP A 139 -16.95 -12.42 0.26
C TRP A 139 -16.71 -11.01 0.80
N LYS A 140 -17.72 -10.44 1.45
CA LYS A 140 -17.67 -9.14 2.11
C LYS A 140 -17.41 -9.34 3.60
N ILE A 141 -16.93 -8.29 4.27
CA ILE A 141 -16.82 -8.23 5.73
C ILE A 141 -18.14 -8.63 6.42
N ARG A 142 -19.29 -8.11 5.94
CA ARG A 142 -20.60 -8.43 6.49
C ARG A 142 -21.01 -9.89 6.29
N ASP A 143 -20.48 -10.58 5.28
CA ASP A 143 -20.77 -12.00 5.06
C ASP A 143 -20.11 -12.85 6.14
N PHE A 144 -18.82 -12.59 6.46
CA PHE A 144 -18.12 -13.22 7.57
C PHE A 144 -18.76 -12.86 8.92
N ALA A 145 -19.02 -11.57 9.14
CA ALA A 145 -19.63 -11.07 10.35
C ALA A 145 -21.01 -11.70 10.63
N TYR A 146 -21.81 -11.93 9.58
CA TYR A 146 -23.07 -12.67 9.66
C TYR A 146 -22.83 -14.14 9.99
N ALA A 147 -21.96 -14.82 9.23
CA ALA A 147 -21.70 -16.25 9.39
C ALA A 147 -21.18 -16.60 10.79
N TYR A 148 -20.38 -15.73 11.41
CA TYR A 148 -19.92 -15.89 12.79
C TYR A 148 -21.05 -15.70 13.80
N ARG A 149 -21.88 -14.65 13.65
CA ARG A 149 -23.01 -14.38 14.56
C ARG A 149 -24.11 -15.43 14.48
N SER A 150 -24.33 -16.00 13.29
CA SER A 150 -25.37 -17.02 13.07
C SER A 150 -24.88 -18.45 13.31
N GLY A 151 -23.62 -18.64 13.71
CA GLY A 151 -23.04 -19.97 13.97
C GLY A 151 -22.84 -20.83 12.73
N ILE A 152 -22.82 -20.26 11.52
CA ILE A 152 -22.53 -21.00 10.27
C ILE A 152 -21.07 -21.47 10.25
N THR A 153 -20.17 -20.62 10.75
CA THR A 153 -18.75 -20.94 10.95
C THR A 153 -18.19 -20.11 12.09
N THR A 154 -16.91 -20.28 12.42
CA THR A 154 -16.22 -19.53 13.47
C THR A 154 -14.93 -18.90 12.92
N PRO A 155 -14.41 -17.83 13.55
CA PRO A 155 -13.09 -17.31 13.23
C PRO A 155 -12.01 -18.41 13.29
N SER A 156 -12.04 -19.31 14.28
CA SER A 156 -11.07 -20.42 14.38
C SER A 156 -11.16 -21.39 13.19
N ALA A 157 -12.36 -21.73 12.72
CA ALA A 157 -12.53 -22.58 11.54
C ALA A 157 -11.99 -21.91 10.27
N VAL A 158 -12.23 -20.59 10.11
CA VAL A 158 -11.67 -19.82 8.98
C VAL A 158 -10.15 -19.69 9.10
N ALA A 159 -9.60 -19.56 10.30
CA ALA A 159 -8.16 -19.50 10.51
C ALA A 159 -7.45 -20.75 10.00
N GLU A 160 -7.98 -21.95 10.23
CA GLU A 160 -7.39 -23.19 9.71
C GLU A 160 -7.39 -23.22 8.17
N LEU A 161 -8.43 -22.69 7.52
CA LEU A 161 -8.46 -22.57 6.06
C LEU A 161 -7.40 -21.57 5.54
N VAL A 162 -7.22 -20.45 6.25
CA VAL A 162 -6.18 -19.46 5.93
C VAL A 162 -4.79 -20.08 6.11
N ILE A 163 -4.55 -20.82 7.20
CA ILE A 163 -3.28 -21.51 7.47
C ILE A 163 -2.98 -22.51 6.36
N ALA A 164 -3.94 -23.36 6.01
CA ALA A 164 -3.80 -24.32 4.93
C ALA A 164 -3.47 -23.64 3.59
N GLY A 165 -4.14 -22.53 3.27
CA GLY A 165 -3.86 -21.75 2.06
C GLY A 165 -2.45 -21.16 2.04
N VAL A 166 -2.00 -20.57 3.15
CA VAL A 166 -0.63 -20.02 3.26
C VAL A 166 0.41 -21.12 3.12
N GLU A 167 0.22 -22.26 3.78
CA GLU A 167 1.14 -23.41 3.69
C GLU A 167 1.17 -24.00 2.28
N GLU A 168 0.03 -24.13 1.61
CA GLU A 168 -0.02 -24.60 0.22
C GLU A 168 0.79 -23.68 -0.70
N TRP A 169 0.62 -22.37 -0.60
CA TRP A 169 1.32 -21.40 -1.43
C TRP A 169 2.83 -21.35 -1.15
N ASN A 170 3.23 -21.42 0.13
CA ASN A 170 4.64 -21.44 0.51
C ASN A 170 5.37 -22.69 0.01
N ASN A 171 4.67 -23.80 -0.20
CA ASN A 171 5.23 -25.05 -0.72
C ASN A 171 5.36 -25.11 -2.25
N LYS A 172 4.85 -24.10 -2.99
CA LYS A 172 4.98 -24.04 -4.45
C LYS A 172 6.42 -23.77 -4.89
N LYS A 173 6.77 -24.26 -6.09
CA LYS A 173 8.08 -24.05 -6.74
C LYS A 173 7.88 -23.36 -8.10
N PRO A 174 8.50 -22.20 -8.37
CA PRO A 174 9.31 -21.39 -7.45
C PRO A 174 8.49 -20.82 -6.28
N PRO A 175 9.12 -20.45 -5.15
CA PRO A 175 8.42 -19.82 -4.03
C PRO A 175 7.83 -18.48 -4.48
N MET A 176 6.52 -18.31 -4.23
CA MET A 176 5.77 -17.08 -4.49
C MET A 176 5.01 -16.67 -3.22
N PRO A 177 5.73 -16.24 -2.16
CA PRO A 177 5.10 -15.99 -0.87
C PRO A 177 4.22 -14.74 -0.93
N MET A 178 2.96 -14.89 -0.53
CA MET A 178 2.07 -13.76 -0.25
C MET A 178 2.48 -13.04 1.05
N LEU A 179 3.02 -13.80 2.02
CA LEU A 179 3.46 -13.33 3.33
C LEU A 179 4.93 -13.67 3.54
N ILE A 180 5.72 -12.71 3.99
CA ILE A 180 7.15 -12.91 4.34
C ILE A 180 7.35 -13.20 5.83
N HIS A 181 6.36 -12.87 6.66
CA HIS A 181 6.27 -13.33 8.04
C HIS A 181 4.87 -13.86 8.32
N PHE A 182 4.81 -15.10 8.83
CA PHE A 182 3.58 -15.81 9.16
C PHE A 182 3.83 -16.72 10.36
N ASN A 183 2.87 -16.79 11.28
CA ASN A 183 2.94 -17.68 12.44
C ASN A 183 1.55 -18.28 12.69
N ALA A 184 1.38 -19.55 12.32
CA ALA A 184 0.11 -20.26 12.45
C ALA A 184 -0.37 -20.34 13.92
N ASN A 185 0.53 -20.45 14.90
CA ASN A 185 0.15 -20.52 16.31
C ASN A 185 -0.38 -19.17 16.82
N ASP A 186 0.22 -18.07 16.38
CA ASP A 186 -0.28 -16.74 16.71
C ASP A 186 -1.65 -16.48 16.04
N LEU A 187 -1.80 -16.89 14.78
CA LEU A 187 -3.07 -16.79 14.06
C LEU A 187 -4.19 -17.59 14.76
N ARG A 188 -3.92 -18.83 15.16
CA ARG A 188 -4.84 -19.67 15.95
C ARG A 188 -5.22 -18.99 17.26
N LYS A 189 -4.24 -18.48 18.01
CA LYS A 189 -4.47 -17.79 19.28
C LYS A 189 -5.40 -16.57 19.11
N GLN A 190 -5.17 -15.75 18.09
CA GLN A 190 -6.02 -14.59 17.79
C GLN A 190 -7.44 -15.03 17.43
N ALA A 191 -7.57 -16.05 16.57
CA ALA A 191 -8.84 -16.59 16.13
C ALA A 191 -9.65 -17.23 17.27
N ASP A 192 -9.01 -17.99 18.15
CA ASP A 192 -9.64 -18.59 19.32
C ASP A 192 -10.19 -17.55 20.29
N ALA A 193 -9.47 -16.43 20.47
CA ALA A 193 -9.95 -15.33 21.27
C ALA A 193 -11.19 -14.66 20.65
N SER A 194 -11.24 -14.53 19.32
CA SER A 194 -12.43 -14.02 18.61
C SER A 194 -13.60 -15.00 18.67
N THR A 195 -13.37 -16.29 18.40
CA THR A 195 -14.39 -17.34 18.50
C THR A 195 -15.06 -17.35 19.87
N LYS A 196 -14.29 -17.28 20.97
CA LYS A 196 -14.84 -17.21 22.33
C LYS A 196 -15.76 -16.01 22.54
N ARG A 197 -15.45 -14.85 21.97
CA ARG A 197 -16.32 -13.66 22.05
C ARG A 197 -17.64 -13.87 21.30
N PHE A 198 -17.62 -14.54 20.15
CA PHE A 198 -18.84 -14.90 19.44
C PHE A 198 -19.67 -15.93 20.22
N GLU A 199 -19.04 -16.96 20.80
CA GLU A 199 -19.72 -17.96 21.64
C GLU A 199 -20.37 -17.34 22.88
N GLN A 200 -19.77 -16.29 23.43
CA GLN A 200 -20.28 -15.53 24.57
C GLN A 200 -21.34 -14.48 24.18
N GLY A 201 -21.61 -14.29 22.88
CA GLY A 201 -22.53 -13.27 22.39
C GLY A 201 -22.00 -11.83 22.54
N SER A 202 -20.69 -11.65 22.68
CA SER A 202 -20.04 -10.36 22.93
C SER A 202 -18.93 -10.03 21.90
N PRO A 203 -19.19 -10.06 20.57
CA PRO A 203 -18.23 -9.62 19.58
C PRO A 203 -17.96 -8.11 19.72
N ILE A 204 -16.73 -7.68 19.44
CA ILE A 204 -16.30 -6.28 19.64
C ILE A 204 -16.95 -5.33 18.63
N SER A 205 -16.97 -5.71 17.34
CA SER A 205 -17.52 -4.89 16.26
C SER A 205 -17.89 -5.77 15.05
N VAL A 206 -18.29 -5.18 13.92
CA VAL A 206 -18.43 -5.94 12.65
C VAL A 206 -17.09 -6.46 12.13
N LEU A 207 -15.96 -5.91 12.58
CA LEU A 207 -14.62 -6.32 12.19
C LEU A 207 -14.04 -7.42 13.10
N ASP A 208 -14.74 -7.81 14.16
CA ASP A 208 -14.26 -8.88 15.04
C ASP A 208 -14.21 -10.20 14.28
N GLY A 209 -13.03 -10.83 14.25
CA GLY A 209 -12.78 -12.07 13.53
C GLY A 209 -12.45 -11.89 12.04
N ILE A 210 -12.38 -10.66 11.52
CA ILE A 210 -11.98 -10.40 10.15
C ILE A 210 -10.46 -10.51 10.02
N PHE A 211 -10.00 -11.21 8.97
CA PHE A 211 -8.59 -11.47 8.72
C PHE A 211 -7.95 -10.36 7.87
N PHE A 212 -6.75 -9.91 8.26
CA PHE A 212 -6.04 -8.83 7.60
C PHE A 212 -4.53 -9.12 7.49
N ALA A 213 -3.95 -8.89 6.30
CA ALA A 213 -2.51 -8.95 6.09
C ALA A 213 -1.91 -7.53 6.15
N VAL A 214 -0.85 -7.33 6.93
CA VAL A 214 -0.22 -6.02 7.13
C VAL A 214 0.99 -5.90 6.21
N LYS A 215 1.10 -4.83 5.42
CA LYS A 215 2.29 -4.57 4.59
C LYS A 215 3.55 -4.50 5.47
N ASP A 216 4.68 -5.04 5.02
CA ASP A 216 5.84 -5.24 5.90
C ASP A 216 6.58 -3.96 6.35
N ASP A 217 6.29 -2.82 5.73
CA ASP A 217 6.72 -1.49 6.14
C ASP A 217 5.84 -0.87 7.26
N ILE A 218 4.86 -1.62 7.78
CA ILE A 218 3.98 -1.22 8.89
C ILE A 218 4.19 -2.15 10.08
N ASP A 219 4.40 -1.56 11.27
CA ASP A 219 4.62 -2.29 12.52
C ASP A 219 3.36 -3.03 12.99
N CYS A 220 3.49 -4.35 13.20
CA CYS A 220 2.43 -5.22 13.69
C CYS A 220 3.02 -6.32 14.57
N LEU A 221 2.82 -6.23 15.88
CA LEU A 221 3.24 -7.27 16.82
C LEU A 221 2.46 -8.57 16.59
N PRO A 222 3.10 -9.75 16.79
CA PRO A 222 4.47 -9.95 17.28
C PRO A 222 5.53 -10.01 16.17
N TYR A 223 5.20 -9.63 14.93
CA TYR A 223 6.10 -9.78 13.79
C TYR A 223 7.13 -8.64 13.73
N PRO A 224 8.33 -8.91 13.21
CA PRO A 224 9.25 -7.84 12.83
C PRO A 224 8.69 -7.03 11.65
N SER A 225 9.30 -5.88 11.39
CA SER A 225 9.09 -5.08 10.18
C SER A 225 10.42 -4.98 9.45
N LYS A 226 10.55 -5.66 8.31
CA LYS A 226 11.79 -5.66 7.52
C LYS A 226 11.71 -4.72 6.31
N SER A 227 10.55 -4.14 6.01
CA SER A 227 10.27 -3.47 4.73
C SER A 227 10.69 -4.31 3.51
N ALA A 228 10.52 -5.63 3.64
CA ALA A 228 10.97 -6.67 2.71
C ALA A 228 12.46 -6.64 2.32
N THR A 229 13.30 -6.06 3.19
CA THR A 229 14.75 -6.30 3.23
C THR A 229 15.05 -7.57 4.05
N THR A 230 16.32 -7.98 4.13
CA THR A 230 16.73 -9.11 4.98
C THR A 230 17.26 -8.72 6.36
N PHE A 231 17.53 -7.44 6.61
CA PHE A 231 18.33 -6.97 7.77
C PHE A 231 17.67 -5.88 8.63
N PHE A 232 16.59 -5.23 8.16
CA PHE A 232 16.12 -3.98 8.80
C PHE A 232 15.62 -4.17 10.24
N ASP A 233 15.16 -5.36 10.59
CA ASP A 233 14.76 -5.74 11.96
C ASP A 233 15.94 -5.81 12.94
N GLU A 234 17.17 -6.01 12.47
CA GLU A 234 18.37 -6.02 13.31
C GLU A 234 18.73 -4.62 13.82
N ILE A 235 18.39 -3.59 13.05
CA ILE A 235 18.70 -2.19 13.36
C ILE A 235 17.49 -1.40 13.87
N ARG A 236 16.27 -1.92 13.69
CA ARG A 236 15.02 -1.30 14.12
C ARG A 236 14.05 -2.36 14.67
N PRO A 237 14.13 -2.71 15.96
CA PRO A 237 13.16 -3.60 16.57
C PRO A 237 11.77 -2.95 16.64
N VAL A 238 10.72 -3.77 16.57
CA VAL A 238 9.33 -3.34 16.72
C VAL A 238 8.93 -3.43 18.20
N GLU A 239 8.60 -2.29 18.80
CA GLU A 239 8.24 -2.22 20.23
C GLU A 239 6.72 -2.13 20.47
N LYS A 240 5.96 -1.67 19.46
CA LYS A 240 4.51 -1.48 19.54
C LYS A 240 3.89 -1.56 18.15
N ASP A 241 2.59 -1.85 18.11
CA ASP A 241 1.81 -1.74 16.87
C ASP A 241 1.86 -0.32 16.31
N ALA A 242 1.84 -0.20 14.99
CA ALA A 242 1.53 1.05 14.33
C ALA A 242 0.12 1.53 14.71
N VAL A 243 -0.15 2.83 14.65
CA VAL A 243 -1.46 3.40 15.04
C VAL A 243 -2.61 2.77 14.25
N SER A 244 -2.43 2.50 12.96
CA SER A 244 -3.42 1.81 12.12
C SER A 244 -3.70 0.39 12.60
N VAL A 245 -2.65 -0.38 12.90
CA VAL A 245 -2.76 -1.76 13.41
C VAL A 245 -3.40 -1.78 14.79
N SER A 246 -3.00 -0.89 15.70
CA SER A 246 -3.59 -0.77 17.04
C SER A 246 -5.09 -0.47 16.98
N ARG A 247 -5.52 0.42 16.07
CA ARG A 247 -6.94 0.74 15.85
C ARG A 247 -7.72 -0.45 15.28
N LEU A 248 -7.16 -1.19 14.32
CA LEU A 248 -7.79 -2.40 13.79
C LEU A 248 -7.88 -3.51 14.86
N ARG A 249 -6.82 -3.68 15.67
CA ARG A 249 -6.79 -4.65 16.77
C ARG A 249 -7.87 -4.35 17.81
N LYS A 250 -8.08 -3.06 18.14
CA LYS A 250 -9.18 -2.62 19.00
C LYS A 250 -10.55 -3.05 18.48
N CYS A 251 -10.73 -3.15 17.17
CA CYS A 251 -12.00 -3.59 16.57
C CYS A 251 -12.15 -5.12 16.49
N GLY A 252 -11.16 -5.89 16.94
CA GLY A 252 -11.17 -7.37 16.92
C GLY A 252 -10.64 -8.01 15.65
N VAL A 253 -9.96 -7.24 14.78
CA VAL A 253 -9.32 -7.77 13.57
C VAL A 253 -8.22 -8.77 13.92
N ILE A 254 -8.15 -9.85 13.16
CA ILE A 254 -7.12 -10.89 13.25
C ILE A 254 -6.04 -10.63 12.20
N PHE A 255 -4.78 -10.50 12.61
CA PHE A 255 -3.68 -10.29 11.68
C PHE A 255 -3.07 -11.62 11.24
N ILE A 256 -3.07 -11.87 9.94
CA ILE A 256 -2.54 -13.12 9.35
C ILE A 256 -1.01 -13.12 9.39
N GLY A 257 -0.38 -11.97 9.15
CA GLY A 257 1.07 -11.85 9.01
C GLY A 257 1.49 -10.60 8.26
N LYS A 258 2.77 -10.57 7.86
CA LYS A 258 3.38 -9.46 7.09
C LYS A 258 3.41 -9.80 5.60
N ALA A 259 2.73 -9.00 4.79
CA ALA A 259 2.63 -9.18 3.35
C ALA A 259 3.96 -8.87 2.65
N ASN A 260 4.25 -9.61 1.58
CA ASN A 260 5.38 -9.33 0.70
C ASN A 260 5.24 -7.94 0.03
N MET A 261 6.36 -7.33 -0.31
CA MET A 261 6.40 -6.04 -1.00
C MET A 261 7.71 -5.86 -1.77
N HIS A 262 7.72 -4.91 -2.70
CA HIS A 262 8.97 -4.43 -3.29
C HIS A 262 9.86 -3.87 -2.17
N GLU A 263 11.13 -4.26 -2.14
CA GLU A 263 12.07 -3.88 -1.08
C GLU A 263 12.07 -2.35 -0.86
N LEU A 264 11.85 -1.93 0.39
CA LEU A 264 11.77 -0.52 0.82
C LEU A 264 10.72 0.35 0.08
N GLY A 265 9.79 -0.26 -0.66
CA GLY A 265 8.86 0.47 -1.52
C GLY A 265 9.53 1.15 -2.73
N LEU A 266 10.78 0.78 -3.05
CA LEU A 266 11.57 1.36 -4.15
C LEU A 266 11.25 0.71 -5.50
N GLY A 267 9.96 0.50 -5.77
CA GLY A 267 9.49 -0.04 -7.04
C GLY A 267 7.98 -0.24 -7.07
N VAL A 268 7.44 -0.42 -8.27
CA VAL A 268 5.99 -0.43 -8.55
C VAL A 268 5.49 -1.76 -9.14
N THR A 269 6.35 -2.79 -9.18
CA THR A 269 6.06 -4.09 -9.81
C THR A 269 5.86 -5.24 -8.82
N GLY A 270 6.20 -5.04 -7.55
CA GLY A 270 6.23 -6.11 -6.55
C GLY A 270 7.42 -7.08 -6.64
N ASN A 271 8.38 -6.87 -7.55
CA ASN A 271 9.58 -7.71 -7.61
C ASN A 271 10.38 -7.62 -6.30
N ASN A 272 10.68 -8.77 -5.70
CA ASN A 272 11.56 -8.87 -4.56
C ASN A 272 12.54 -10.06 -4.75
N PRO A 273 13.83 -9.82 -5.01
CA PRO A 273 14.80 -10.90 -5.21
C PRO A 273 15.15 -11.67 -3.94
N ASN A 274 14.82 -11.14 -2.76
CA ASN A 274 15.10 -11.78 -1.47
C ASN A 274 14.04 -12.83 -1.12
N TYR A 275 12.76 -12.50 -1.35
CA TYR A 275 11.62 -13.32 -0.94
C TYR A 275 10.90 -14.01 -2.10
N GLY A 276 11.09 -13.55 -3.34
CA GLY A 276 10.34 -13.98 -4.50
C GLY A 276 9.26 -12.96 -4.89
N GLN A 277 8.82 -13.07 -6.14
CA GLN A 277 7.72 -12.29 -6.72
C GLN A 277 6.48 -13.16 -6.85
#